data_AF-A0A7W9CYK8-F1
#
_entry.id   AF-A0A7W9CYK8-F1
#
_cell.length_a   1.000
_cell.length_b   1.000
_cell.length_c   1.000
_cell.angle_alpha   90.00
_cell.angle_beta   90.00
_cell.angle_gamma   90.00
#
_symmetry.space_group_name_H-M   'P 1'
#
loop_
_entity.id
_entity.type
_entity.pdbx_description
1 polymer ?
#
loop_
_entity_poly.entity_id
_entity_poly.type
_entity_poly.pdbx_seq_one_letter_code
_entity_poly.pdbx_strand_id
1 'polypeptide(L)'
;MTSSTRSVAPAFAWLAIDRGADGRDFGLLVNGERMPWRGLDHADIVRLPGGRDDYEPWLRLAAEADMNMIRIGGTMAYETPDFFRLCDEFGLLVWQDFMFSNFDYPKGDNALNTHVEAEVAQFLSATRLSPSLAVICGGSEIHQQAAMFGLPERLWASPIVEEIIPAVARSLRPDVPYVVNSPFGGAMPFSSNEGVTHYYGVGAYMRPLDDTRRADVRFAAKAWLSRTTGQIRTLGGRR
;
A
#
# COMPACT_ATOMS: atom_id res chain seq x y z
N MET A 1 4.02 36.92 -13.01
CA MET A 1 5.05 35.87 -13.04
C MET A 1 5.81 35.90 -11.74
N THR A 2 5.43 35.07 -10.78
CA THR A 2 6.22 34.84 -9.56
C THR A 2 6.29 33.33 -9.38
N SER A 3 7.31 32.74 -10.00
CA SER A 3 7.70 31.36 -9.76
C SER A 3 8.20 31.28 -8.32
N SER A 4 7.42 30.64 -7.44
CA SER A 4 7.89 30.23 -6.13
C SER A 4 8.52 28.86 -6.30
N THR A 5 9.83 28.84 -6.51
CA THR A 5 10.63 27.62 -6.44
C THR A 5 10.67 27.20 -4.97
N ARG A 6 9.85 26.23 -4.58
CA ARG A 6 10.04 25.52 -3.30
C ARG A 6 11.31 24.69 -3.44
N SER A 7 12.38 25.15 -2.79
CA SER A 7 13.54 24.32 -2.49
C SER A 7 13.08 23.24 -1.50
N VAL A 8 13.03 21.99 -1.95
CA VAL A 8 12.84 20.84 -1.06
C VAL A 8 14.22 20.43 -0.57
N ALA A 9 14.59 20.89 0.62
CA ALA A 9 15.66 20.27 1.37
C ALA A 9 15.25 18.82 1.69
N PRO A 10 16.18 17.85 1.79
CA PRO A 10 15.83 16.50 2.20
C PRO A 10 15.24 16.57 3.61
N ALA A 11 13.92 16.44 3.71
CA ALA A 11 13.22 16.51 4.96
C ALA A 11 13.41 15.17 5.68
N PHE A 12 14.16 15.19 6.78
CA PHE A 12 14.08 14.11 7.76
C PHE A 12 12.64 14.05 8.26
N ALA A 13 11.90 13.03 7.85
CA ALA A 13 10.58 12.73 8.36
C ALA A 13 10.67 11.58 9.36
N TRP A 14 10.12 11.77 10.57
CA TRP A 14 9.94 10.69 11.52
C TRP A 14 8.60 10.01 11.26
N LEU A 15 8.63 8.70 11.03
CA LEU A 15 7.47 7.90 10.69
C LEU A 15 7.14 6.96 11.85
N ALA A 16 5.85 6.85 12.19
CA ALA A 16 5.39 5.89 13.19
C ALA A 16 3.96 5.41 12.90
N ILE A 17 3.61 4.24 13.42
CA ILE A 17 2.23 3.73 13.39
C ILE A 17 1.54 4.11 14.69
N ASP A 18 0.44 4.84 14.56
CA ASP A 18 -0.53 5.09 15.62
C ASP A 18 -1.54 3.94 15.67
N ARG A 19 -1.62 3.28 16.83
CA ARG A 19 -2.55 2.17 17.10
C ARG A 19 -3.81 2.61 17.83
N GLY A 20 -4.01 3.91 18.05
CA GLY A 20 -5.13 4.46 18.79
C GLY A 20 -5.11 4.07 20.28
N ALA A 21 -6.13 4.49 21.01
CA ALA A 21 -6.19 4.31 22.46
C ALA A 21 -6.41 2.85 22.91
N ASP A 22 -7.04 2.03 22.07
CA ASP A 22 -7.32 0.61 22.36
C ASP A 22 -6.30 -0.34 21.72
N GLY A 23 -5.29 0.20 21.02
CA GLY A 23 -4.23 -0.57 20.36
C GLY A 23 -4.64 -1.25 19.06
N ARG A 24 -5.87 -1.04 18.58
CA ARG A 24 -6.45 -1.74 17.42
C ARG A 24 -6.55 -0.90 16.15
N ASP A 25 -6.24 0.39 16.21
CA ASP A 25 -6.29 1.27 15.05
C ASP A 25 -5.03 1.12 14.17
N PHE A 26 -5.05 1.77 13.01
CA PHE A 26 -3.89 2.02 12.19
C PHE A 26 -3.94 3.45 11.65
N GLY A 27 -2.97 4.26 12.00
CA GLY A 27 -2.72 5.58 11.41
C GLY A 27 -1.24 5.78 11.17
N LEU A 28 -0.88 6.48 10.09
CA LEU A 28 0.49 6.91 9.87
C LEU A 28 0.71 8.27 10.55
N LEU A 29 1.71 8.35 11.42
CA LEU A 29 2.22 9.60 11.95
C LEU A 29 3.42 10.03 11.11
N VAL A 30 3.41 11.27 10.63
CA VAL A 30 4.55 11.92 9.98
C VAL A 30 4.93 13.12 10.84
N ASN A 31 6.15 13.10 11.39
CA ASN A 31 6.64 14.11 12.34
C ASN A 31 5.72 14.31 13.56
N GLY A 32 5.06 13.24 14.01
CA GLY A 32 4.13 13.26 15.15
C GLY A 32 2.70 13.69 14.80
N GLU A 33 2.44 14.12 13.56
CA GLU A 33 1.09 14.46 13.11
C GLU A 33 0.44 13.27 12.39
N ARG A 34 -0.81 12.97 12.74
CA ARG A 34 -1.57 11.89 12.11
C ARG A 34 -2.03 12.29 10.72
N MET A 35 -1.53 11.59 9.71
CA MET A 35 -1.83 11.88 8.32
C MET A 35 -3.16 11.22 7.91
N PRO A 36 -4.12 11.98 7.36
CA PRO A 36 -5.32 11.38 6.78
C PRO A 36 -4.94 10.55 5.56
N TRP A 37 -5.45 9.33 5.41
CA TRP A 37 -5.21 8.53 4.22
C TRP A 37 -6.06 9.01 3.04
N ARG A 38 -5.43 9.56 2.00
CA ARG A 38 -6.07 9.95 0.75
C ARG A 38 -5.22 9.45 -0.41
N GLY A 39 -5.40 8.19 -0.74
CA GLY A 39 -4.54 7.51 -1.72
C GLY A 39 -5.28 6.68 -2.75
N LEU A 40 -4.49 6.18 -3.70
CA LEU A 40 -4.92 5.24 -4.72
C LEU A 40 -3.95 4.05 -4.79
N ASP A 41 -4.44 2.91 -5.28
CA ASP A 41 -3.60 1.80 -5.71
C ASP A 41 -3.10 2.09 -7.14
N HIS A 42 -1.80 1.94 -7.37
CA HIS A 42 -1.23 2.02 -8.71
C HIS A 42 -1.69 0.81 -9.56
N ALA A 43 -2.04 1.03 -10.84
CA ALA A 43 -2.73 0.01 -11.65
C ALA A 43 -2.24 -0.13 -13.11
N ASP A 44 -1.26 0.65 -13.59
CA ASP A 44 -0.72 0.47 -14.94
C ASP A 44 0.37 -0.62 -14.95
N ILE A 45 -0.03 -1.87 -15.19
CA ILE A 45 0.91 -3.02 -15.30
C ILE A 45 1.53 -3.16 -16.70
N VAL A 46 1.02 -2.44 -17.70
CA VAL A 46 1.42 -2.65 -19.11
C VAL A 46 2.61 -1.78 -19.48
N ARG A 47 2.67 -0.55 -18.96
CA ARG A 47 3.74 0.41 -19.27
C ARG A 47 4.90 0.38 -18.29
N LEU A 48 4.86 -0.47 -17.27
CA LEU A 48 5.77 -0.40 -16.14
C LEU A 48 6.72 -1.59 -16.02
N PRO A 49 7.93 -1.36 -15.46
CA PRO A 49 8.45 -0.08 -14.94
C PRO A 49 8.78 0.95 -16.03
N GLY A 50 8.39 2.21 -15.82
CA GLY A 50 8.51 3.34 -16.76
C GLY A 50 9.55 4.40 -16.34
N GLY A 51 9.65 5.46 -17.14
CA GLY A 51 10.49 6.63 -16.86
C GLY A 51 9.68 7.84 -16.37
N ARG A 52 10.36 8.96 -16.11
CA ARG A 52 9.71 10.21 -15.65
C ARG A 52 8.48 10.60 -16.50
N ASP A 53 8.57 10.54 -17.82
CA ASP A 53 7.50 10.94 -18.74
C ASP A 53 6.24 10.05 -18.63
N ASP A 54 6.40 8.81 -18.18
CA ASP A 54 5.28 7.88 -17.95
C ASP A 54 4.58 8.19 -16.62
N TYR A 55 5.34 8.57 -15.59
CA TYR A 55 4.78 8.80 -14.24
C TYR A 55 4.26 10.22 -14.00
N GLU A 56 4.99 11.23 -14.49
CA GLU A 56 4.76 12.63 -14.14
C GLU A 56 3.32 13.09 -14.41
N PRO A 57 2.67 12.74 -15.55
CA PRO A 57 1.32 13.20 -15.82
C PRO A 57 0.31 12.77 -14.75
N TRP A 58 0.36 11.52 -14.29
CA TRP A 58 -0.63 11.00 -13.36
C TRP A 58 -0.28 11.27 -11.89
N LEU A 59 1.02 11.27 -11.54
CA LEU A 59 1.46 11.64 -10.20
C LEU A 59 1.14 13.11 -9.92
N ARG A 60 1.32 13.99 -10.91
CA ARG A 60 0.92 15.40 -10.80
C ARG A 60 -0.59 15.52 -10.59
N LEU A 61 -1.40 14.79 -11.36
CA LEU A 61 -2.85 14.78 -11.18
C LEU A 61 -3.27 14.29 -9.79
N ALA A 62 -2.59 13.27 -9.24
CA ALA A 62 -2.84 12.79 -7.89
C ALA A 62 -2.57 13.88 -6.85
N ALA A 63 -1.43 14.57 -6.96
CA ALA A 63 -1.08 15.69 -6.07
C ALA A 63 -2.06 16.87 -6.21
N GLU A 64 -2.45 17.23 -7.44
CA GLU A 64 -3.44 18.28 -7.71
C GLU A 64 -4.83 17.91 -7.18
N ALA A 65 -5.14 16.62 -7.05
CA ALA A 65 -6.37 16.10 -6.45
C ALA A 65 -6.32 16.00 -4.91
N ASP A 66 -5.30 16.57 -4.27
CA ASP A 66 -5.10 16.55 -2.80
C ASP A 66 -4.95 15.11 -2.23
N MET A 67 -4.50 14.18 -3.07
CA MET A 67 -4.01 12.88 -2.62
C MET A 67 -2.65 13.05 -1.99
N ASN A 68 -2.34 12.19 -1.01
CA ASN A 68 -1.09 12.26 -0.26
C ASN A 68 -0.36 10.92 -0.13
N MET A 69 -0.93 9.84 -0.67
CA MET A 69 -0.24 8.55 -0.68
C MET A 69 -0.58 7.72 -1.92
N ILE A 70 0.43 7.08 -2.49
CA ILE A 70 0.30 6.08 -3.55
C ILE A 70 0.64 4.72 -2.97
N ARG A 71 -0.22 3.73 -3.19
CA ARG A 71 0.06 2.34 -2.81
C ARG A 71 0.48 1.53 -4.03
N ILE A 72 1.63 0.88 -3.94
CA ILE A 72 2.09 -0.11 -4.91
C ILE A 72 1.79 -1.49 -4.32
N GLY A 73 0.76 -2.14 -4.85
CA GLY A 73 0.30 -3.44 -4.36
C GLY A 73 1.24 -4.58 -4.77
N GLY A 74 1.24 -5.68 -3.99
CA GLY A 74 2.14 -6.82 -4.18
C GLY A 74 1.92 -7.63 -5.46
N THR A 75 0.93 -7.26 -6.29
CA THR A 75 0.69 -7.81 -7.63
C THR A 75 1.40 -7.02 -8.74
N MET A 76 2.07 -5.92 -8.41
CA MET A 76 2.71 -5.01 -9.36
C MET A 76 4.21 -5.33 -9.50
N ALA A 77 4.98 -4.40 -10.06
CA ALA A 77 6.45 -4.43 -10.07
C ALA A 77 6.99 -3.33 -9.15
N TYR A 78 8.26 -3.43 -8.73
CA TYR A 78 8.92 -2.31 -8.07
C TYR A 78 9.12 -1.16 -9.06
N GLU A 79 8.80 0.05 -8.63
CA GLU A 79 8.92 1.23 -9.48
C GLU A 79 10.37 1.73 -9.58
N THR A 80 10.66 2.48 -10.63
CA THR A 80 12.00 3.00 -10.89
C THR A 80 12.37 4.17 -9.97
N PRO A 81 13.66 4.54 -9.86
CA PRO A 81 14.04 5.73 -9.11
C PRO A 81 13.35 7.03 -9.55
N ASP A 82 12.92 7.12 -10.82
CA ASP A 82 12.19 8.28 -11.34
C ASP A 82 10.83 8.46 -10.65
N PHE A 83 10.14 7.36 -10.36
CA PHE A 83 8.88 7.36 -9.64
C PHE A 83 9.05 7.96 -8.23
N PHE A 84 10.02 7.44 -7.47
CA PHE A 84 10.27 7.92 -6.10
C PHE A 84 10.70 9.38 -6.09
N ARG A 85 11.55 9.82 -7.03
CA ARG A 85 11.94 11.23 -7.16
C ARG A 85 10.75 12.15 -7.45
N LEU A 86 9.80 11.72 -8.28
CA LEU A 86 8.57 12.48 -8.53
C LEU A 86 7.65 12.51 -7.31
N CYS A 87 7.55 11.40 -6.58
CA CYS A 87 6.81 11.36 -5.31
C CYS A 87 7.43 12.31 -4.27
N ASP A 88 8.76 12.33 -4.16
CA ASP A 88 9.51 13.27 -3.32
C ASP A 88 9.27 14.73 -3.76
N GLU A 89 9.25 15.00 -5.07
CA GLU A 89 9.01 16.34 -5.66
C GLU A 89 7.59 16.85 -5.39
N PHE A 90 6.59 15.97 -5.51
CA PHE A 90 5.17 16.31 -5.35
C PHE A 90 4.65 16.17 -3.92
N GLY A 91 5.46 15.64 -3.00
CA GLY A 91 5.06 15.42 -1.60
C GLY A 91 4.05 14.27 -1.45
N LEU A 92 4.13 13.27 -2.33
CA LEU A 92 3.32 12.06 -2.27
C LEU A 92 4.07 11.00 -1.46
N LEU A 93 3.42 10.45 -0.44
CA LEU A 93 3.93 9.31 0.32
C LEU A 93 3.73 8.02 -0.49
N VAL A 94 4.53 7.01 -0.21
CA VAL A 94 4.49 5.71 -0.87
C VAL A 94 4.30 4.63 0.18
N TRP A 95 3.23 3.84 0.00
CA TRP A 95 3.04 2.54 0.62
C TRP A 95 3.52 1.48 -0.36
N GLN A 96 4.60 0.77 -0.02
CA GLN A 96 5.15 -0.28 -0.84
C GLN A 96 4.84 -1.66 -0.24
N ASP A 97 4.04 -2.46 -0.94
CA ASP A 97 4.05 -3.90 -0.69
C ASP A 97 5.29 -4.52 -1.35
N PHE A 98 5.95 -5.49 -0.71
CA PHE A 98 6.83 -6.40 -1.45
C PHE A 98 5.98 -7.27 -2.40
N MET A 99 6.60 -7.78 -3.48
CA MET A 99 5.88 -8.39 -4.63
C MET A 99 5.38 -9.82 -4.35
N PHE A 100 4.75 -9.99 -3.19
CA PHE A 100 4.06 -11.18 -2.74
C PHE A 100 2.56 -10.89 -2.64
N SER A 101 1.74 -11.75 -3.24
CA SER A 101 0.30 -11.56 -3.17
C SER A 101 -0.50 -12.83 -3.40
N ASN A 102 -1.61 -13.00 -2.68
CA ASN A 102 -2.70 -13.98 -2.91
C ASN A 102 -2.32 -15.48 -3.00
N PHE A 103 -1.05 -15.82 -3.03
CA PHE A 103 -0.53 -17.17 -3.19
C PHE A 103 0.03 -17.71 -1.89
N ASP A 104 -0.11 -19.02 -1.71
CA ASP A 104 0.52 -19.77 -0.63
C ASP A 104 1.98 -20.09 -1.03
N TYR A 105 2.90 -19.20 -0.67
CA TYR A 105 4.33 -19.39 -0.95
C TYR A 105 4.91 -20.57 -0.14
N PRO A 106 5.84 -21.37 -0.71
CA PRO A 106 6.47 -22.48 0.00
C PRO A 106 7.12 -22.07 1.33
N LYS A 107 6.81 -22.82 2.39
CA LYS A 107 7.39 -22.61 3.74
C LYS A 107 8.63 -23.49 3.90
N GLY A 108 9.71 -22.91 4.42
CA GLY A 108 10.96 -23.63 4.70
C GLY A 108 11.81 -23.95 3.46
N ASP A 109 11.54 -23.31 2.33
CA ASP A 109 12.40 -23.38 1.14
C ASP A 109 13.54 -22.36 1.27
N ASN A 110 14.73 -22.86 1.62
CA ASN A 110 15.91 -22.01 1.81
C ASN A 110 16.35 -21.29 0.53
N ALA A 111 16.10 -21.87 -0.65
CA ALA A 111 16.46 -21.22 -1.91
C ALA A 111 15.52 -20.03 -2.16
N LEU A 112 14.21 -20.22 -1.99
CA LEU A 112 13.25 -19.14 -2.04
C LEU A 112 13.58 -18.05 -1.02
N ASN A 113 13.83 -18.41 0.24
CA ASN A 113 14.17 -17.45 1.30
C ASN A 113 15.40 -16.60 0.94
N THR A 114 16.44 -17.22 0.36
CA THR A 114 17.64 -16.50 -0.10
C THR A 114 17.30 -15.49 -1.20
N HIS A 115 16.41 -15.86 -2.13
CA HIS A 115 15.96 -14.95 -3.18
C HIS A 115 15.12 -13.79 -2.62
N VAL A 116 14.21 -14.07 -1.68
CA VAL A 116 13.41 -13.05 -0.98
C VAL A 116 14.32 -12.05 -0.28
N GLU A 117 15.30 -12.52 0.50
CA GLU A 117 16.23 -11.65 1.21
C GLU A 117 17.02 -10.75 0.26
N ALA A 118 17.51 -11.31 -0.85
CA ALA A 118 18.25 -10.57 -1.86
C ALA A 118 17.38 -9.49 -2.54
N GLU A 119 16.16 -9.83 -2.94
CA GLU A 119 15.20 -8.92 -3.57
C GLU A 119 14.86 -7.75 -2.64
N VAL A 120 14.47 -8.06 -1.40
CA VAL A 120 14.13 -7.06 -0.38
C VAL A 120 15.31 -6.15 -0.09
N ALA A 121 16.51 -6.71 0.06
CA ALA A 121 17.71 -5.95 0.33
C ALA A 121 18.07 -4.99 -0.81
N GLN A 122 17.92 -5.44 -2.06
CA GLN A 122 18.15 -4.61 -3.24
C GLN A 122 17.19 -3.43 -3.29
N PHE A 123 15.88 -3.68 -3.12
CA PHE A 123 14.87 -2.63 -3.15
C PHE A 123 15.08 -1.59 -2.04
N LEU A 124 15.27 -2.04 -0.79
CA LEU A 124 15.47 -1.15 0.36
C LEU A 124 16.76 -0.34 0.25
N SER A 125 17.80 -0.91 -0.34
CA SER A 125 19.06 -0.20 -0.60
C SER A 125 18.87 0.87 -1.67
N ALA A 126 18.15 0.56 -2.75
CA ALA A 126 17.90 1.49 -3.86
C ALA A 126 17.02 2.69 -3.45
N THR A 127 16.09 2.50 -2.51
CA THR A 127 15.14 3.54 -2.05
C THR A 127 15.56 4.23 -0.76
N ARG A 128 16.79 4.00 -0.27
CA ARG A 128 17.26 4.49 1.03
C ARG A 128 17.25 6.02 1.16
N LEU A 129 17.34 6.74 0.05
CA LEU A 129 17.35 8.20 0.01
C LEU A 129 15.99 8.80 -0.37
N SER A 130 14.94 7.98 -0.50
CA SER A 130 13.60 8.42 -0.90
C SER A 130 12.74 8.67 0.35
N PRO A 131 12.56 9.93 0.80
CA PRO A 131 11.72 10.26 1.95
C PRO A 131 10.23 9.99 1.69
N SER A 132 9.79 9.88 0.43
CA SER A 132 8.44 9.47 0.07
C SER A 132 8.12 8.05 0.52
N LEU A 133 9.09 7.13 0.66
CA LEU A 133 8.81 5.77 1.13
C LEU A 133 8.40 5.80 2.61
N ALA A 134 7.10 5.67 2.86
CA ALA A 134 6.49 5.96 4.15
C ALA A 134 5.99 4.72 4.88
N VAL A 135 5.62 3.67 4.15
CA VAL A 135 5.21 2.38 4.71
C VAL A 135 5.76 1.28 3.80
N ILE A 136 6.33 0.24 4.41
CA ILE A 136 6.64 -1.02 3.72
C ILE A 136 5.74 -2.12 4.27
N CYS A 137 5.24 -2.97 3.38
CA CYS A 137 4.28 -4.02 3.70
C CYS A 137 4.77 -5.36 3.14
N GLY A 138 4.65 -6.45 3.89
CA GLY A 138 5.11 -7.77 3.45
C GLY A 138 4.46 -8.28 2.18
N GLY A 139 3.18 -7.96 1.97
CA GLY A 139 2.49 -8.31 0.74
C GLY A 139 0.99 -8.01 0.76
N SER A 140 0.34 -8.39 -0.34
CA SER A 140 -1.09 -8.18 -0.60
C SER A 140 -1.89 -9.48 -0.42
N GLU A 141 -2.79 -9.53 0.54
CA GLU A 141 -3.83 -10.57 0.67
C GLU A 141 -3.28 -12.01 0.83
N ILE A 142 -2.01 -12.19 1.22
CA ILE A 142 -1.39 -13.52 1.36
C ILE A 142 -2.16 -14.38 2.37
N HIS A 143 -2.53 -13.81 3.53
CA HIS A 143 -3.25 -14.56 4.57
C HIS A 143 -4.74 -14.73 4.26
N GLN A 144 -5.30 -13.89 3.38
CA GLN A 144 -6.74 -13.70 3.26
C GLN A 144 -7.45 -14.91 2.66
N GLN A 145 -6.96 -15.42 1.52
CA GLN A 145 -7.65 -16.48 0.78
C GLN A 145 -7.78 -17.78 1.60
N ALA A 146 -6.67 -18.27 2.15
CA ALA A 146 -6.66 -19.47 2.97
C ALA A 146 -7.46 -19.31 4.27
N ALA A 147 -7.43 -18.13 4.91
CA ALA A 147 -8.26 -17.83 6.06
C ALA A 147 -9.76 -17.81 5.72
N MET A 148 -10.16 -17.29 4.56
CA MET A 148 -11.55 -17.32 4.07
C MET A 148 -12.03 -18.75 3.76
N PHE A 149 -11.13 -19.68 3.41
CA PHE A 149 -11.45 -21.11 3.29
C PHE A 149 -11.59 -21.82 4.64
N GLY A 150 -11.45 -21.13 5.76
CA GLY A 150 -11.57 -21.70 7.10
C GLY A 150 -10.36 -22.53 7.52
N LEU A 151 -9.21 -22.34 6.87
CA LEU A 151 -7.97 -23.01 7.26
C LEU A 151 -7.42 -22.38 8.57
N PRO A 152 -6.79 -23.17 9.45
CA PRO A 152 -6.18 -22.66 10.66
C PRO A 152 -4.97 -21.78 10.37
N GLU A 153 -4.67 -20.86 11.29
CA GLU A 153 -3.58 -19.86 11.18
C GLU A 153 -2.24 -20.42 10.74
N ARG A 154 -1.80 -21.53 11.33
CA ARG A 154 -0.55 -22.21 10.94
C ARG A 154 -0.43 -22.50 9.43
N LEU A 155 -1.55 -22.60 8.70
CA LEU A 155 -1.56 -22.84 7.27
C LEU A 155 -1.46 -21.55 6.46
N TRP A 156 -2.12 -20.47 6.87
CA TRP A 156 -2.13 -19.21 6.12
C TRP A 156 -1.08 -18.18 6.56
N ALA A 157 -0.52 -18.30 7.78
CA ALA A 157 0.59 -17.50 8.25
C ALA A 157 1.85 -17.75 7.41
N SER A 158 2.61 -16.72 7.06
CA SER A 158 3.74 -16.82 6.13
C SER A 158 5.04 -16.31 6.74
N PRO A 159 6.07 -17.17 6.93
CA PRO A 159 7.38 -16.74 7.45
C PRO A 159 8.05 -15.67 6.59
N ILE A 160 7.74 -15.61 5.29
CA ILE A 160 8.25 -14.58 4.37
C ILE A 160 7.90 -13.18 4.91
N VAL A 161 6.65 -12.95 5.28
CA VAL A 161 6.17 -11.64 5.74
C VAL A 161 6.21 -11.48 7.26
N GLU A 162 6.21 -12.56 8.03
CA GLU A 162 6.24 -12.47 9.49
C GLU A 162 7.66 -12.42 10.07
N GLU A 163 8.64 -13.00 9.38
CA GLU A 163 9.99 -13.20 9.91
C GLU A 163 11.08 -12.64 8.99
N ILE A 164 11.10 -13.06 7.72
CA ILE A 164 12.22 -12.84 6.79
C ILE A 164 12.30 -11.35 6.36
N ILE A 165 11.25 -10.87 5.69
CA ILE A 165 11.17 -9.47 5.25
C ILE A 165 11.38 -8.48 6.41
N PRO A 166 10.68 -8.61 7.56
CA PRO A 166 10.86 -7.66 8.65
C PRO A 166 12.27 -7.71 9.26
N ALA A 167 12.98 -8.84 9.23
CA ALA A 167 14.37 -8.91 9.66
C ALA A 167 15.31 -8.09 8.75
N VAL A 168 15.12 -8.19 7.43
CA VAL A 168 15.89 -7.39 6.45
C VAL A 168 15.51 -5.91 6.58
N ALA A 169 14.22 -5.59 6.69
CA ALA A 169 13.73 -4.23 6.85
C ALA A 169 14.30 -3.52 8.07
N ARG A 170 14.30 -4.17 9.25
CA ARG A 170 14.92 -3.62 10.46
C ARG A 170 16.41 -3.33 10.30
N SER A 171 17.10 -4.06 9.44
CA SER A 171 18.55 -3.92 9.23
C SER A 171 18.88 -2.78 8.26
N LEU A 172 18.06 -2.58 7.22
CA LEU A 172 18.36 -1.63 6.13
C LEU A 172 17.57 -0.31 6.20
N ARG A 173 16.31 -0.37 6.64
CA ARG A 173 15.38 0.76 6.72
C ARG A 173 14.57 0.75 8.03
N PRO A 174 15.22 0.78 9.20
CA PRO A 174 14.51 0.84 10.49
C PRO A 174 13.70 2.13 10.68
N ASP A 175 13.91 3.13 9.82
CA ASP A 175 13.18 4.39 9.76
C ASP A 175 11.77 4.27 9.16
N VAL A 176 11.49 3.19 8.42
CA VAL A 176 10.18 3.00 7.74
C VAL A 176 9.35 1.96 8.49
N PRO A 177 8.11 2.28 8.90
CA PRO A 177 7.22 1.33 9.52
C PRO A 177 6.91 0.12 8.63
N TYR A 178 6.84 -1.05 9.26
CA TYR A 178 6.51 -2.31 8.61
C TYR A 178 5.10 -2.78 8.94
N VAL A 179 4.34 -3.15 7.89
CA VAL A 179 3.05 -3.82 7.98
C VAL A 179 3.23 -5.28 7.52
N VAL A 180 2.78 -6.23 8.32
CA VAL A 180 2.99 -7.67 8.01
C VAL A 180 2.32 -8.04 6.68
N ASN A 181 1.04 -7.72 6.52
CA ASN A 181 0.30 -7.99 5.29
C ASN A 181 -0.82 -6.96 5.15
N SER A 182 -1.28 -6.72 3.92
CA SER A 182 -2.47 -5.92 3.66
C SER A 182 -3.55 -6.82 3.07
N PRO A 183 -4.59 -7.22 3.82
CA PRO A 183 -4.95 -6.79 5.17
C PRO A 183 -4.29 -7.61 6.30
N PHE A 184 -4.28 -7.05 7.52
CA PHE A 184 -3.74 -7.69 8.73
C PHE A 184 -4.30 -7.08 10.03
N GLY A 185 -4.60 -7.93 11.01
CA GLY A 185 -5.16 -7.59 12.33
C GLY A 185 -6.49 -8.28 12.60
N GLY A 186 -7.00 -8.13 13.82
CA GLY A 186 -8.33 -8.62 14.21
C GLY A 186 -8.43 -10.12 14.37
N ALA A 187 -9.66 -10.61 14.54
CA ALA A 187 -9.92 -12.04 14.72
C ALA A 187 -9.61 -12.86 13.46
N MET A 188 -9.73 -12.23 12.29
CA MET A 188 -9.39 -12.77 10.98
C MET A 188 -8.69 -11.68 10.17
N PRO A 189 -7.71 -12.01 9.30
CA PRO A 189 -6.88 -11.00 8.62
C PRO A 189 -7.68 -10.03 7.74
N PHE A 190 -8.89 -10.39 7.31
CA PHE A 190 -9.80 -9.55 6.51
C PHE A 190 -10.87 -8.84 7.34
N SER A 191 -10.79 -8.87 8.67
CA SER A 191 -11.70 -8.12 9.54
C SER A 191 -11.50 -6.63 9.34
N SER A 192 -12.58 -5.86 9.34
CA SER A 192 -12.53 -4.41 9.10
C SER A 192 -12.25 -3.58 10.35
N ASN A 193 -12.49 -4.17 11.53
CA ASN A 193 -12.55 -3.45 12.81
C ASN A 193 -11.22 -3.36 13.57
N GLU A 194 -10.13 -3.83 12.98
CA GLU A 194 -8.80 -3.79 13.57
C GLU A 194 -7.72 -3.72 12.49
N GLY A 195 -6.70 -2.89 12.72
CA GLY A 195 -5.52 -2.80 11.87
C GLY A 195 -5.82 -2.32 10.45
N VAL A 196 -5.13 -2.94 9.49
CA VAL A 196 -5.19 -2.59 8.07
C VAL A 196 -6.17 -3.55 7.39
N THR A 197 -7.17 -3.02 6.70
CA THR A 197 -8.20 -3.82 6.03
C THR A 197 -8.34 -3.52 4.55
N HIS A 198 -8.96 -4.45 3.83
CA HIS A 198 -9.47 -4.25 2.47
C HIS A 198 -11.00 -4.25 2.52
N TYR A 199 -11.63 -3.08 2.36
CA TYR A 199 -13.07 -2.96 2.45
C TYR A 199 -13.73 -3.09 1.06
N TYR A 200 -14.34 -4.24 0.83
CA TYR A 200 -15.03 -4.58 -0.43
C TYR A 200 -16.56 -4.54 -0.33
N GLY A 201 -17.11 -4.09 0.82
CA GLY A 201 -18.55 -4.10 1.12
C GLY A 201 -19.39 -3.44 0.04
N VAL A 202 -19.15 -2.16 -0.25
CA VAL A 202 -19.93 -1.42 -1.26
C VAL A 202 -19.64 -1.90 -2.68
N GLY A 203 -18.37 -1.97 -3.07
CA GLY A 203 -17.98 -2.28 -4.45
C GLY A 203 -18.29 -3.72 -4.85
N ALA A 204 -17.56 -4.68 -4.29
CA ALA A 204 -17.66 -6.08 -4.69
C ALA A 204 -18.91 -6.77 -4.13
N TYR A 205 -19.26 -6.48 -2.88
CA TYR A 205 -20.39 -7.11 -2.21
C TYR A 205 -21.70 -6.31 -2.32
N MET A 206 -21.70 -5.22 -3.09
CA MET A 206 -22.88 -4.40 -3.40
C MET A 206 -23.69 -3.96 -2.17
N ARG A 207 -23.00 -3.73 -1.05
CA ARG A 207 -23.63 -3.17 0.16
C ARG A 207 -24.03 -1.71 -0.06
N PRO A 208 -25.08 -1.22 0.62
CA PRO A 208 -25.44 0.19 0.61
C PRO A 208 -24.27 1.10 1.06
N LEU A 209 -24.24 2.36 0.60
CA LEU A 209 -23.15 3.30 0.92
C LEU A 209 -22.99 3.54 2.43
N ASP A 210 -24.07 3.48 3.22
CA ASP A 210 -24.03 3.64 4.67
C ASP A 210 -23.36 2.47 5.40
N ASP A 211 -23.14 1.34 4.71
CA ASP A 211 -22.39 0.20 5.24
C ASP A 211 -20.95 0.59 5.61
N THR A 212 -20.33 1.53 4.86
CA THR A 212 -19.01 2.07 5.18
C THR A 212 -18.91 2.64 6.61
N ARG A 213 -20.02 3.20 7.13
CA ARG A 213 -20.09 3.74 8.49
C ARG A 213 -20.41 2.66 9.53
N ARG A 214 -21.01 1.55 9.10
CA ARG A 214 -21.49 0.46 9.98
C ARG A 214 -20.47 -0.67 10.12
N ALA A 215 -19.58 -0.83 9.14
CA ALA A 215 -18.57 -1.89 9.09
C ALA A 215 -17.39 -1.67 10.05
N ASP A 216 -17.41 -0.59 10.86
CA ASP A 216 -16.36 -0.23 11.83
C ASP A 216 -14.95 -0.22 11.22
N VAL A 217 -14.83 0.22 9.97
CA VAL A 217 -13.55 0.24 9.24
C VAL A 217 -12.56 1.16 9.96
N ARG A 218 -11.45 0.60 10.46
CA ARG A 218 -10.36 1.37 11.10
C ARG A 218 -9.48 2.07 10.07
N PHE A 219 -8.90 1.28 9.16
CA PHE A 219 -8.08 1.78 8.07
C PHE A 219 -8.23 0.91 6.82
N ALA A 220 -8.71 1.47 5.72
CA ALA A 220 -8.80 0.76 4.45
C ALA A 220 -7.59 1.06 3.56
N ALA A 221 -6.62 0.14 3.51
CA ALA A 221 -5.51 0.20 2.54
C ALA A 221 -6.00 0.00 1.11
N LYS A 222 -7.13 -0.70 0.95
CA LYS A 222 -7.83 -0.89 -0.32
C LYS A 222 -9.33 -0.80 -0.11
N ALA A 223 -10.02 -0.09 -0.98
CA ALA A 223 -11.47 -0.06 -1.03
C ALA A 223 -11.94 0.19 -2.46
N TRP A 224 -13.02 -0.48 -2.85
CA TRP A 224 -13.69 -0.19 -4.12
C TRP A 224 -14.98 0.55 -3.82
N LEU A 225 -14.95 1.87 -4.02
CA LEU A 225 -16.16 2.68 -4.03
C LEU A 225 -16.49 3.02 -5.49
N SER A 226 -17.18 2.10 -6.17
CA SER A 226 -17.70 2.42 -7.50
C SER A 226 -18.93 3.31 -7.36
N ARG A 227 -18.80 4.61 -7.65
CA ARG A 227 -19.98 5.43 -7.98
C ARG A 227 -20.32 5.18 -9.45
N THR A 228 -20.86 4.01 -9.78
CA THR A 228 -21.43 3.79 -11.13
C THR A 228 -22.78 4.52 -11.23
N THR A 229 -22.75 5.85 -11.24
CA THR A 229 -23.74 6.64 -11.98
C THR A 229 -23.10 7.04 -13.30
N GLY A 230 -22.72 6.04 -14.09
CA GLY A 230 -22.42 6.20 -15.51
C GLY A 230 -23.73 6.19 -16.27
N GLN A 231 -24.12 7.34 -16.81
CA GLN A 231 -25.23 7.49 -17.73
C GLN A 231 -25.15 6.42 -18.83
N ILE A 232 -26.29 5.79 -19.11
CA ILE A 232 -26.58 5.19 -20.41
C ILE A 232 -26.52 6.34 -21.44
N ARG A 233 -25.34 6.61 -22.01
CA ARG A 233 -25.16 7.53 -23.14
C ARG A 233 -23.81 7.35 -23.84
N THR A 234 -23.50 6.13 -24.27
CA THR A 234 -22.42 5.90 -25.25
C THR A 234 -22.66 4.73 -26.20
N LEU A 235 -23.92 4.39 -26.47
CA LEU A 235 -24.31 3.59 -27.64
C LEU A 235 -25.62 4.16 -28.20
N GLY A 236 -25.51 5.33 -28.82
CA GLY A 236 -26.64 6.02 -29.44
C GLY A 236 -26.17 6.85 -30.62
N GLY A 237 -26.21 6.24 -31.81
CA GLY A 237 -26.31 6.97 -33.07
C GLY A 237 -25.03 7.07 -33.90
N ARG A 238 -24.89 6.14 -34.85
CA ARG A 238 -24.91 6.56 -36.26
C ARG A 238 -25.99 5.74 -36.96
N ARG A 239 -26.87 6.48 -37.64
CA ARG A 239 -27.76 5.96 -38.69
C ARG A 239 -26.91 5.36 -39.81
#